data_AF-A0A6G0UEF4-F1
#
_entry.id   AF-A0A6G0UEF4-F1
#
_cell.length_a   1.000
_cell.length_b   1.000
_cell.length_c   1.000
_cell.angle_alpha   90.00
_cell.angle_beta   90.00
_cell.angle_gamma   90.00
#
_symmetry.space_group_name_H-M   'P 1'
#
loop_
_entity.id
_entity.type
_entity.pdbx_description
1 polymer ?
#
loop_
_entity_poly.entity_id
_entity_poly.type
_entity_poly.pdbx_seq_one_letter_code
_entity_poly.pdbx_strand_id
1 'polypeptide(L)'
;MLPYTRQFSAPQISIGASGNGYSLTQSPLVDPSQLPNSSYNYQWIVPFKTLTPGSKVSEVQWLATTSGSLPSSNGPLILNPGAETHARVLYDDAAWAPIYTTLKQSPGSIDEITRAQLLTDAWAFIKTKKISWERFLNHTTYLANENGFLPWNYALTTNGFIKTLLYNFRFHKVFANLKLYLKGISSNLKLGNFVRGDDWSQNILNSLALEFRCSIGDTSCLVSASSSFKKFITQCQYASEGTGKCNPASPEFRETQLCYGLRQNGGDFNALKGLADWWRNNPTSNSYFPQDSESIVRGLSCSNDITSINNLINATLNYQLSPDFLQNLGDNDINGTVLYNYLSSNTASVVNSEFFSKYINAMTTSWGTEDQLNLIKNFKWPTLSANQQRVVDGAVQKISNLKDWLSSDGLTIQNWINNFVSS
;
A
#
# COMPACT_ATOMS: atom_id res chain seq x y z
N MET A 1 32.86 1.57 8.51
CA MET A 1 31.79 0.53 8.56
C MET A 1 31.26 0.24 9.96
N LEU A 2 32.09 0.15 11.02
CA LEU A 2 31.60 -0.20 12.37
C LEU A 2 30.36 0.58 12.86
N PRO A 3 30.24 1.91 12.65
CA PRO A 3 29.03 2.64 13.04
C PRO A 3 27.76 2.20 12.31
N TYR A 4 27.85 1.58 11.13
CA TYR A 4 26.69 1.06 10.40
C TYR A 4 26.20 -0.29 10.96
N THR A 5 27.07 -1.05 11.64
CA THR A 5 26.76 -2.41 12.10
C THR A 5 26.66 -2.56 13.61
N ARG A 6 27.03 -1.54 14.38
CA ARG A 6 27.12 -1.59 15.85
C ARG A 6 26.30 -0.53 16.59
N GLN A 7 25.38 0.13 15.91
CA GLN A 7 24.37 0.97 16.58
C GLN A 7 23.03 0.86 15.86
N PHE A 8 21.96 1.17 16.59
CA PHE A 8 20.61 1.18 16.04
C PHE A 8 20.39 2.37 15.10
N SER A 9 19.28 2.35 14.36
CA SER A 9 18.91 3.39 13.38
C SER A 9 19.84 3.45 12.16
N ALA A 10 19.55 4.38 11.27
CA ALA A 10 20.31 4.69 10.06
C ALA A 10 20.57 6.20 9.99
N PRO A 11 21.63 6.66 9.29
CA PRO A 11 21.89 8.08 9.15
C PRO A 11 20.82 8.75 8.30
N GLN A 12 20.36 9.91 8.77
CA GLN A 12 19.69 10.92 7.96
C GLN A 12 20.66 12.06 7.73
N ILE A 13 20.77 12.51 6.47
CA ILE A 13 21.41 13.77 6.10
C ILE A 13 20.32 14.83 5.95
N SER A 14 20.42 15.93 6.69
CA SER A 14 19.59 17.12 6.45
C SER A 14 20.37 18.11 5.60
N ILE A 15 19.75 18.60 4.53
CA ILE A 15 20.31 19.62 3.64
C ILE A 15 19.41 20.86 3.67
N GLY A 16 20.03 22.03 3.88
CA GLY A 16 19.32 23.31 3.83
C GLY A 16 20.10 24.40 3.12
N ALA A 17 19.39 25.33 2.49
CA ALA A 17 20.01 26.46 1.80
C ALA A 17 20.70 27.39 2.82
N SER A 18 21.94 27.79 2.54
CA SER A 18 22.74 28.62 3.44
C SER A 18 23.61 29.59 2.65
N GLY A 19 23.27 30.88 2.64
CA GLY A 19 24.08 31.98 2.09
C GLY A 19 24.63 31.73 0.68
N ASN A 20 25.83 31.13 0.61
CA ASN A 20 26.57 30.84 -0.62
C ASN A 20 26.52 29.36 -1.06
N GLY A 21 25.61 28.54 -0.53
CA GLY A 21 25.50 27.13 -0.88
C GLY A 21 24.49 26.37 -0.03
N TYR A 22 24.89 25.17 0.41
CA TYR A 22 24.05 24.31 1.24
C TYR A 22 24.79 23.89 2.51
N SER A 23 24.07 23.90 3.63
CA SER A 23 24.51 23.31 4.88
C SER A 23 24.05 21.85 4.94
N LEU A 24 24.93 20.97 5.41
CA LEU A 24 24.65 19.57 5.66
C LEU A 24 24.77 19.29 7.15
N THR A 25 23.84 18.50 7.69
CA THR A 25 23.96 17.91 9.04
C THR A 25 23.56 16.45 9.00
N GLN A 26 24.07 15.65 9.94
CA GLN A 26 23.62 14.27 10.12
C GLN A 26 23.00 14.03 11.50
N SER A 27 22.01 13.15 11.55
CA SER A 27 21.36 12.68 12.77
C SER A 27 20.81 11.27 12.56
N PRO A 28 20.49 10.50 13.61
CA PRO A 28 19.74 9.26 13.44
C PRO A 28 18.34 9.54 12.86
N LEU A 29 17.86 8.61 12.03
CA LEU A 29 16.52 8.67 11.44
C LEU A 29 15.42 8.68 12.51
N VAL A 30 15.60 7.88 13.56
CA VAL A 30 14.71 7.79 14.72
C VAL A 30 15.19 8.73 15.82
N ASP A 31 14.25 9.25 16.61
CA ASP A 31 14.55 10.10 17.77
C ASP A 31 15.56 9.41 18.71
N PRO A 32 16.74 10.03 18.96
CA PRO A 32 17.77 9.48 19.85
C PRO A 32 17.26 9.11 21.24
N SER A 33 16.25 9.81 21.77
CA SER A 33 15.68 9.54 23.10
C SER A 33 15.00 8.17 23.21
N GLN A 34 14.61 7.60 22.07
CA GLN A 34 14.00 6.27 21.97
C GLN A 34 15.02 5.16 21.69
N LEU A 35 16.29 5.52 21.55
CA LEU A 35 17.35 4.60 21.18
C LEU A 35 18.23 4.25 22.39
N PRO A 36 18.80 3.04 22.45
CA PRO A 36 19.74 2.66 23.50
C PRO A 36 21.05 3.47 23.40
N ASN A 37 21.91 3.38 24.41
CA ASN A 37 23.21 4.05 24.33
C ASN A 37 24.09 3.43 23.22
N SER A 38 24.79 4.29 22.47
CA SER A 38 25.73 3.88 21.41
C SER A 38 27.14 4.39 21.72
N SER A 39 28.14 3.53 21.55
CA SER A 39 29.57 3.91 21.65
C SER A 39 30.03 4.84 20.51
N TYR A 40 29.20 5.03 19.48
CA TYR A 40 29.48 5.91 18.33
C TYR A 40 28.61 7.18 18.35
N ASN A 41 27.84 7.42 19.43
CA ASN A 41 27.01 8.61 19.62
C ASN A 41 26.09 8.92 18.42
N TYR A 42 25.62 7.89 17.69
CA TYR A 42 24.79 8.04 16.50
C TYR A 42 25.42 8.94 15.42
N GLN A 43 26.73 8.77 15.22
CA GLN A 43 27.47 9.39 14.12
C GLN A 43 27.94 8.33 13.13
N TRP A 44 27.93 8.68 11.85
CA TRP A 44 28.41 7.86 10.75
C TRP A 44 29.40 8.65 9.90
N ILE A 45 30.30 7.93 9.24
CA ILE A 45 31.09 8.49 8.14
C ILE A 45 30.29 8.20 6.87
N VAL A 46 29.49 9.17 6.42
CA VAL A 46 28.50 8.95 5.38
C VAL A 46 29.09 9.29 4.01
N PRO A 47 29.30 8.32 3.10
CA PRO A 47 29.62 8.63 1.72
C PRO A 47 28.38 9.22 1.05
N PHE A 48 28.53 10.18 0.15
CA PHE A 48 27.41 10.64 -0.67
C PHE A 48 27.92 11.15 -2.00
N LYS A 49 27.02 11.14 -3.00
CA LYS A 49 27.20 11.81 -4.28
C LYS A 49 26.13 12.87 -4.43
N THR A 50 26.34 13.81 -5.36
CA THR A 50 25.36 14.84 -5.70
C THR A 50 25.07 14.83 -7.20
N LEU A 51 23.86 15.19 -7.57
CA LEU A 51 23.41 15.33 -8.95
C LEU A 51 22.64 16.63 -9.12
N THR A 52 23.01 17.41 -10.14
CA THR A 52 22.13 18.41 -10.74
C THR A 52 21.56 17.79 -12.02
N PRO A 53 20.22 17.72 -12.21
CA PRO A 53 19.62 17.13 -13.41
C PRO A 53 20.23 17.69 -14.70
N GLY A 54 20.59 16.80 -15.64
CA GLY A 54 21.31 17.16 -16.87
C GLY A 54 22.83 17.28 -16.74
N SER A 55 23.39 17.15 -15.54
CA SER A 55 24.84 17.13 -15.28
C SER A 55 25.34 15.72 -14.94
N LYS A 56 26.67 15.52 -14.97
CA LYS A 56 27.28 14.27 -14.48
C LYS A 56 27.13 14.17 -12.97
N VAL A 57 26.82 12.97 -12.45
CA VAL A 57 26.88 12.67 -11.02
C VAL A 57 28.29 12.96 -10.50
N SER A 58 28.39 13.59 -9.33
CA SER A 58 29.68 13.93 -8.71
C SER A 58 30.49 12.69 -8.34
N GLU A 59 31.78 12.90 -8.12
CA GLU A 59 32.61 11.94 -7.37
C GLU A 59 32.09 11.79 -5.92
N VAL A 60 32.48 10.69 -5.27
CA VAL A 60 32.10 10.40 -3.88
C VAL A 60 32.71 11.44 -2.95
N GLN A 61 31.86 12.02 -2.10
CA GLN A 61 32.22 12.90 -1.00
C GLN A 61 31.88 12.22 0.34
N TRP A 62 32.42 12.73 1.44
CA TRP A 62 32.24 12.12 2.76
C TRP A 62 31.81 13.16 3.78
N LEU A 63 30.66 12.93 4.42
CA LEU A 63 30.25 13.63 5.63
C LEU A 63 30.82 12.87 6.82
N ALA A 64 32.07 13.18 7.17
CA ALA A 64 32.81 12.53 8.26
C ALA A 64 32.47 13.07 9.65
N THR A 65 31.92 14.29 9.72
CA THR A 65 31.54 15.00 10.93
C THR A 65 30.02 15.20 11.01
N THR A 66 29.52 15.72 12.13
CA THR A 66 28.09 16.01 12.33
C THR A 66 27.52 17.05 11.36
N SER A 67 28.37 17.90 10.80
CA SER A 67 28.00 18.95 9.84
C SER A 67 29.01 19.07 8.71
N GLY A 68 28.57 19.65 7.59
CA GLY A 68 29.39 19.96 6.41
C GLY A 68 28.72 21.03 5.55
N SER A 69 29.33 21.35 4.41
CA SER A 69 28.80 22.33 3.47
C SER A 69 29.05 21.92 2.03
N LEU A 70 28.13 22.28 1.14
CA LEU A 70 28.27 22.15 -0.31
C LEU A 70 28.21 23.53 -0.97
N PRO A 71 28.90 23.73 -2.11
CA PRO A 71 28.79 24.95 -2.88
C PRO A 71 27.36 25.16 -3.41
N SER A 72 27.04 26.39 -3.79
CA SER A 72 25.79 26.70 -4.51
C SER A 72 25.70 25.94 -5.83
N SER A 73 24.48 25.59 -6.23
CA SER A 73 24.16 24.98 -7.51
C SER A 73 23.23 25.90 -8.31
N ASN A 74 23.42 25.98 -9.62
CA ASN A 74 22.55 26.75 -10.53
C ASN A 74 21.23 26.02 -10.87
N GLY A 75 20.89 24.97 -10.10
CA GLY A 75 19.73 24.12 -10.33
C GLY A 75 19.47 23.17 -9.16
N PRO A 76 18.50 22.25 -9.30
CA PRO A 76 18.16 21.30 -8.24
C PRO A 76 19.40 20.51 -7.83
N LEU A 77 19.71 20.47 -6.53
CA LEU A 77 20.81 19.66 -6.02
C LEU A 77 20.25 18.44 -5.30
N ILE A 78 20.40 17.27 -5.91
CA ILE A 78 19.94 16.00 -5.35
C ILE A 78 21.13 15.30 -4.69
N LEU A 79 21.00 14.98 -3.41
CA LEU A 79 21.94 14.16 -2.66
C LEU A 79 21.55 12.69 -2.75
N ASN A 80 22.58 11.85 -2.79
CA ASN A 80 22.47 10.40 -2.90
C ASN A 80 21.65 9.97 -4.14
N PRO A 81 21.95 10.47 -5.35
CA PRO A 81 21.29 9.97 -6.56
C PRO A 81 21.52 8.45 -6.69
N GLY A 82 20.50 7.73 -7.11
CA GLY A 82 20.50 6.27 -7.28
C GLY A 82 20.41 5.48 -5.97
N ALA A 83 20.19 6.12 -4.82
CA ALA A 83 20.13 5.47 -3.51
C ALA A 83 21.35 4.60 -3.17
N GLU A 84 22.53 4.97 -3.67
CA GLU A 84 23.77 4.20 -3.51
C GLU A 84 24.32 4.22 -2.07
N THR A 85 23.88 5.20 -1.27
CA THR A 85 24.25 5.34 0.14
C THR A 85 23.12 4.85 1.04
N HIS A 86 23.46 4.06 2.06
CA HIS A 86 22.56 3.72 3.16
C HIS A 86 22.30 4.91 4.09
N ALA A 87 21.64 5.94 3.57
CA ALA A 87 21.22 7.15 4.29
C ALA A 87 19.95 7.72 3.64
N ARG A 88 19.12 8.41 4.42
CA ARG A 88 17.97 9.17 3.91
C ARG A 88 18.29 10.66 3.86
N VAL A 89 17.72 11.39 2.90
CA VAL A 89 18.02 12.83 2.74
C VAL A 89 16.79 13.69 3.00
N LEU A 90 16.84 14.48 4.07
CA LEU A 90 15.83 15.47 4.42
C LEU A 90 16.22 16.84 3.85
N TYR A 91 15.45 17.35 2.91
CA TYR A 91 15.62 18.70 2.36
C TYR A 91 14.81 19.70 3.19
N ASP A 92 15.31 20.92 3.42
CA ASP A 92 14.45 22.03 3.80
C ASP A 92 13.55 22.47 2.61
N ASP A 93 12.65 23.42 2.85
CA ASP A 93 11.70 23.85 1.82
C ASP A 93 12.40 24.54 0.64
N ALA A 94 13.45 25.33 0.91
CA ALA A 94 14.21 26.05 -0.10
C ALA A 94 15.02 25.12 -1.02
N ALA A 95 15.67 24.11 -0.46
CA ALA A 95 16.42 23.10 -1.21
C ALA A 95 15.49 22.12 -1.94
N TRP A 96 14.31 21.84 -1.39
CA TRP A 96 13.33 20.95 -2.01
C TRP A 96 12.58 21.59 -3.19
N ALA A 97 12.23 22.88 -3.10
CA ALA A 97 11.45 23.58 -4.12
C ALA A 97 11.93 23.38 -5.57
N PRO A 98 13.23 23.54 -5.91
CA PRO A 98 13.69 23.29 -7.28
C PRO A 98 13.58 21.82 -7.70
N ILE A 99 13.80 20.87 -6.79
CA ILE A 99 13.65 19.42 -7.07
C ILE A 99 12.20 19.11 -7.41
N TYR A 100 11.27 19.62 -6.61
CA TYR A 100 9.83 19.43 -6.83
C TYR A 100 9.36 20.04 -8.16
N THR A 101 9.84 21.23 -8.52
CA THR A 101 9.56 21.82 -9.83
C THR A 101 10.03 20.92 -10.97
N THR A 102 11.24 20.36 -10.88
CA THR A 102 11.75 19.39 -11.86
C THR A 102 10.89 18.12 -11.91
N LEU A 103 10.51 17.55 -10.77
CA LEU A 103 9.63 16.37 -10.71
C LEU A 103 8.26 16.61 -11.37
N LYS A 104 7.71 17.83 -11.24
CA LYS A 104 6.44 18.18 -11.90
C LYS A 104 6.58 18.39 -13.41
N GLN A 105 7.65 19.05 -13.85
CA GLN A 105 7.78 19.45 -15.26
C GLN A 105 8.40 18.35 -16.13
N SER A 106 9.40 17.65 -15.61
CA SER A 106 10.23 16.72 -16.37
C SER A 106 10.82 15.63 -15.46
N PRO A 107 9.98 14.76 -14.85
CA PRO A 107 10.47 13.73 -13.94
C PRO A 107 11.52 12.83 -14.58
N GLY A 108 11.42 12.55 -15.89
CA GLY A 108 12.41 11.77 -16.63
C GLY A 108 13.84 12.36 -16.69
N SER A 109 14.04 13.61 -16.27
CA SER A 109 15.39 14.21 -16.13
C SER A 109 16.16 13.72 -14.89
N ILE A 110 15.46 13.08 -13.95
CA ILE A 110 16.01 12.42 -12.76
C ILE A 110 15.82 10.92 -12.98
N ASP A 111 16.80 10.07 -12.68
CA ASP A 111 16.63 8.62 -12.84
C ASP A 111 15.54 8.05 -11.91
N GLU A 112 14.95 6.92 -12.30
CA GLU A 112 13.80 6.34 -11.61
C GLU A 112 14.09 5.94 -10.15
N ILE A 113 15.30 5.46 -9.85
CA ILE A 113 15.71 5.07 -8.50
C ILE A 113 15.78 6.30 -7.60
N THR A 114 16.37 7.40 -8.11
CA THR A 114 16.41 8.68 -7.39
C THR A 114 15.00 9.22 -7.11
N ARG A 115 14.08 9.18 -8.08
CA ARG A 115 12.68 9.61 -7.84
C ARG A 115 12.00 8.76 -6.77
N ALA A 116 12.22 7.44 -6.81
CA ALA A 116 11.72 6.52 -5.79
C ALA A 116 12.32 6.82 -4.40
N GLN A 117 13.62 7.14 -4.32
CA GLN A 117 14.24 7.58 -3.07
C GLN A 117 13.59 8.84 -2.53
N LEU A 118 13.43 9.88 -3.34
CA LEU A 118 12.85 11.15 -2.90
C LEU A 118 11.44 10.95 -2.30
N LEU A 119 10.62 10.10 -2.92
CA LEU A 119 9.29 9.75 -2.40
C LEU A 119 9.37 8.90 -1.12
N THR A 120 10.23 7.88 -1.08
CA THR A 120 10.33 6.98 0.09
C THR A 120 10.99 7.65 1.29
N ASP A 121 11.91 8.58 1.08
CA ASP A 121 12.51 9.42 2.11
C ASP A 121 11.45 10.33 2.73
N ALA A 122 10.67 11.05 1.91
CA ALA A 122 9.57 11.86 2.39
C ALA A 122 8.55 11.03 3.19
N TRP A 123 8.22 9.83 2.73
CA TRP A 123 7.34 8.91 3.47
C TRP A 123 7.92 8.46 4.81
N ALA A 124 9.22 8.17 4.86
CA ALA A 124 9.90 7.84 6.11
C ALA A 124 9.89 9.02 7.09
N PHE A 125 10.08 10.25 6.61
CA PHE A 125 10.05 11.45 7.44
C PHE A 125 8.68 11.81 7.98
N ILE A 126 7.60 11.42 7.30
CA ILE A 126 6.25 11.47 7.88
C ILE A 126 6.16 10.53 9.08
N LYS A 127 6.61 9.28 8.94
CA LYS A 127 6.56 8.30 10.05
C LYS A 127 7.40 8.72 11.25
N THR A 128 8.49 9.45 11.03
CA THR A 128 9.35 9.99 12.11
C THR A 128 9.00 11.43 12.50
N LYS A 129 7.88 11.99 12.03
CA LYS A 129 7.41 13.35 12.33
C LYS A 129 8.42 14.48 12.01
N LYS A 130 9.26 14.28 10.98
CA LYS A 130 10.28 15.24 10.53
C LYS A 130 9.78 16.17 9.41
N ILE A 131 8.69 15.80 8.74
CA ILE A 131 7.94 16.70 7.85
C ILE A 131 6.45 16.61 8.18
N SER A 132 5.67 17.63 7.81
CA SER A 132 4.22 17.65 8.01
C SER A 132 3.48 16.87 6.92
N TRP A 133 2.30 16.34 7.25
CA TRP A 133 1.40 15.69 6.28
C TRP A 133 1.05 16.58 5.09
N GLU A 134 0.80 17.86 5.32
CA GLU A 134 0.56 18.84 4.25
C GLU A 134 1.75 18.93 3.28
N ARG A 135 2.97 19.03 3.83
CA ARG A 135 4.19 19.08 3.01
C ARG A 135 4.34 17.81 2.18
N PHE A 136 4.16 16.64 2.79
CA PHE A 136 4.24 15.36 2.08
C PHE A 136 3.18 15.22 0.98
N LEU A 137 1.92 15.55 1.28
CA LEU A 137 0.83 15.48 0.31
C LEU A 137 1.07 16.41 -0.89
N ASN A 138 1.55 17.64 -0.62
CA ASN A 138 2.01 18.55 -1.67
C ASN A 138 3.10 17.91 -2.54
N HIS A 139 4.08 17.23 -1.95
CA HIS A 139 5.11 16.52 -2.71
C HIS A 139 4.48 15.45 -3.61
N THR A 140 3.58 14.62 -3.08
CA THR A 140 2.98 13.51 -3.86
C THR A 140 2.16 13.94 -5.07
N THR A 141 1.78 15.22 -5.21
CA THR A 141 1.09 15.73 -6.41
C THR A 141 1.91 15.62 -7.70
N TYR A 142 3.25 15.50 -7.62
CA TYR A 142 4.07 15.27 -8.83
C TYR A 142 3.77 13.92 -9.50
N LEU A 143 3.20 12.96 -8.75
CA LEU A 143 2.88 11.62 -9.26
C LEU A 143 1.92 11.65 -10.46
N ALA A 144 1.15 12.73 -10.62
CA ALA A 144 0.36 12.95 -11.82
C ALA A 144 1.19 12.91 -13.12
N ASN A 145 2.50 13.17 -13.06
CA ASN A 145 3.42 13.13 -14.20
C ASN A 145 4.43 11.97 -14.11
N GLU A 146 4.29 11.07 -13.13
CA GLU A 146 5.19 9.94 -12.90
C GLU A 146 4.71 8.69 -13.65
N ASN A 147 5.61 8.04 -14.38
CA ASN A 147 5.38 6.80 -15.13
C ASN A 147 6.45 5.71 -14.89
N GLY A 148 7.32 5.91 -13.89
CA GLY A 148 8.29 4.93 -13.45
C GLY A 148 7.66 3.85 -12.58
N PHE A 149 8.15 2.62 -12.71
CA PHE A 149 7.69 1.49 -11.93
C PHE A 149 8.01 1.64 -10.43
N LEU A 150 9.25 2.00 -10.08
CA LEU A 150 9.72 2.03 -8.69
C LEU A 150 8.96 3.05 -7.82
N PRO A 151 8.77 4.32 -8.21
CA PRO A 151 8.02 5.28 -7.38
C PRO A 151 6.59 4.80 -7.09
N TRP A 152 5.90 4.28 -8.10
CA TRP A 152 4.54 3.75 -7.96
C TRP A 152 4.48 2.46 -7.16
N ASN A 153 5.43 1.54 -7.36
CA ASN A 153 5.54 0.33 -6.57
C ASN A 153 5.68 0.67 -5.08
N TYR A 154 6.59 1.58 -4.72
CA TYR A 154 6.75 2.02 -3.32
C TYR A 154 5.50 2.74 -2.77
N ALA A 155 4.84 3.56 -3.58
CA ALA A 155 3.59 4.23 -3.20
C ALA A 155 2.46 3.24 -2.88
N LEU A 156 2.39 2.13 -3.63
CA LEU A 156 1.30 1.14 -3.60
C LEU A 156 1.59 -0.13 -2.79
N THR A 157 2.83 -0.34 -2.32
CA THR A 157 3.13 -1.45 -1.38
C THR A 157 2.22 -1.41 -0.15
N THR A 158 2.09 -2.54 0.56
CA THR A 158 1.26 -2.65 1.77
C THR A 158 1.58 -1.58 2.82
N ASN A 159 2.85 -1.18 2.94
CA ASN A 159 3.32 -0.13 3.86
C ASN A 159 3.53 1.24 3.19
N GLY A 160 3.13 1.36 1.93
CA GLY A 160 3.15 2.58 1.13
C GLY A 160 2.07 3.56 1.57
N PHE A 161 2.23 4.83 1.22
CA PHE A 161 1.34 5.88 1.68
C PHE A 161 -0.08 5.72 1.11
N ILE A 162 -0.24 5.25 -0.15
CA ILE A 162 -1.57 5.12 -0.78
C ILE A 162 -2.39 4.06 -0.04
N LYS A 163 -1.84 2.87 0.18
CA LYS A 163 -2.52 1.81 0.94
C LYS A 163 -2.81 2.26 2.37
N THR A 164 -1.85 2.94 3.01
CA THR A 164 -2.06 3.51 4.36
C THR A 164 -3.25 4.47 4.40
N LEU A 165 -3.33 5.41 3.45
CA LEU A 165 -4.44 6.36 3.38
C LEU A 165 -5.78 5.66 3.09
N LEU A 166 -5.79 4.71 2.13
CA LEU A 166 -7.00 3.96 1.79
C LEU A 166 -7.54 3.15 2.99
N TYR A 167 -6.66 2.46 3.72
CA TYR A 167 -7.07 1.68 4.89
C TYR A 167 -7.51 2.59 6.05
N ASN A 168 -6.71 3.60 6.40
CA ASN A 168 -7.00 4.43 7.56
C ASN A 168 -8.29 5.25 7.39
N PHE A 169 -8.56 5.74 6.18
CA PHE A 169 -9.72 6.58 5.91
C PHE A 169 -10.94 5.82 5.38
N ARG A 170 -10.90 4.48 5.24
CA ARG A 170 -11.98 3.68 4.62
C ARG A 170 -13.38 4.01 5.13
N PHE A 171 -13.55 4.13 6.45
CA PHE A 171 -14.83 4.45 7.10
C PHE A 171 -14.96 5.91 7.52
N HIS A 172 -14.04 6.76 7.06
CA HIS A 172 -14.01 8.17 7.39
C HIS A 172 -14.73 9.01 6.33
N LYS A 173 -15.39 10.09 6.73
CA LYS A 173 -16.17 10.97 5.83
C LYS A 173 -15.38 11.54 4.65
N VAL A 174 -14.05 11.66 4.77
CA VAL A 174 -13.17 12.18 3.70
C VAL A 174 -12.89 11.16 2.59
N PHE A 175 -13.26 9.89 2.77
CA PHE A 175 -12.85 8.81 1.86
C PHE A 175 -13.22 9.05 0.40
N ALA A 176 -14.40 9.66 0.15
CA ALA A 176 -14.81 10.02 -1.21
C ALA A 176 -13.84 11.03 -1.85
N ASN A 177 -13.48 12.10 -1.14
CA ASN A 177 -12.54 13.10 -1.61
C ASN A 177 -11.11 12.54 -1.71
N LEU A 178 -10.72 11.63 -0.80
CA LEU A 178 -9.46 10.91 -0.90
C LEU A 178 -9.37 10.13 -2.22
N LYS A 179 -10.43 9.42 -2.62
CA LYS A 179 -10.46 8.72 -3.92
C LYS A 179 -10.34 9.66 -5.11
N LEU A 180 -10.94 10.87 -5.04
CA LEU A 180 -10.79 11.89 -6.09
C LEU A 180 -9.35 12.39 -6.19
N TYR A 181 -8.72 12.69 -5.06
CA TYR A 181 -7.30 13.03 -4.99
C TYR A 181 -6.42 11.92 -5.61
N LEU A 182 -6.62 10.67 -5.17
CA LEU A 182 -5.88 9.51 -5.65
C LEU A 182 -6.07 9.26 -7.15
N LYS A 183 -7.27 9.51 -7.66
CA LYS A 183 -7.55 9.49 -9.10
C LYS A 183 -6.80 10.60 -9.84
N GLY A 184 -6.73 11.80 -9.27
CA GLY A 184 -5.99 12.94 -9.83
C GLY A 184 -4.51 12.63 -10.03
N ILE A 185 -3.84 12.13 -8.98
CA ILE A 185 -2.40 11.80 -9.04
C ILE A 185 -2.08 10.57 -9.90
N SER A 186 -3.06 9.75 -10.28
CA SER A 186 -2.88 8.59 -11.15
C SER A 186 -3.49 8.75 -12.54
N SER A 187 -3.93 9.95 -12.88
CA SER A 187 -4.67 10.22 -14.12
C SER A 187 -3.89 9.88 -15.39
N ASN A 188 -2.58 10.13 -15.40
CA ASN A 188 -1.70 9.83 -16.54
C ASN A 188 -1.08 8.42 -16.50
N LEU A 189 -1.37 7.62 -15.47
CA LEU A 189 -0.94 6.23 -15.46
C LEU A 189 -1.65 5.44 -16.55
N LYS A 190 -0.86 4.82 -17.41
CA LYS A 190 -1.37 3.86 -18.39
C LYS A 190 -1.96 2.66 -17.65
N LEU A 191 -3.17 2.29 -18.05
CA LEU A 191 -3.79 1.05 -17.58
C LEU A 191 -3.37 -0.11 -18.47
N GLY A 192 -3.11 -1.26 -17.86
CA GLY A 192 -2.92 -2.51 -18.59
C GLY A 192 -4.18 -2.93 -19.32
N ASN A 193 -4.01 -3.67 -20.42
CA ASN A 193 -5.09 -4.24 -21.23
C ASN A 193 -5.28 -5.75 -20.95
N PHE A 194 -4.84 -6.22 -19.77
CA PHE A 194 -4.81 -7.63 -19.36
C PHE A 194 -3.85 -8.53 -20.16
N VAL A 195 -3.12 -7.99 -21.13
CA VAL A 195 -2.15 -8.73 -21.93
C VAL A 195 -0.75 -8.24 -21.62
N ARG A 196 0.19 -9.17 -21.49
CA ARG A 196 1.61 -8.89 -21.29
C ARG A 196 2.22 -8.26 -22.54
N GLY A 197 2.85 -7.11 -22.39
CA GLY A 197 3.75 -6.52 -23.39
C GLY A 197 5.20 -6.98 -23.21
N ASP A 198 6.13 -6.38 -23.96
CA ASP A 198 7.52 -6.84 -23.97
C ASP A 198 8.34 -6.39 -22.75
N ASP A 199 8.04 -5.21 -22.20
CA ASP A 199 8.75 -4.65 -21.04
C ASP A 199 8.12 -5.13 -19.73
N TRP A 200 8.88 -5.92 -18.96
CA TRP A 200 8.45 -6.46 -17.68
C TRP A 200 8.08 -5.37 -16.67
N SER A 201 8.91 -4.33 -16.52
CA SER A 201 8.67 -3.27 -15.53
C SER A 201 7.39 -2.49 -15.83
N GLN A 202 7.13 -2.24 -17.12
CA GLN A 202 5.92 -1.58 -17.58
C GLN A 202 4.69 -2.48 -17.40
N ASN A 203 4.80 -3.80 -17.61
CA ASN A 203 3.70 -4.72 -17.36
C ASN A 203 3.29 -4.73 -15.88
N ILE A 204 4.26 -4.79 -14.96
CA ILE A 204 3.97 -4.75 -13.53
C ILE A 204 3.37 -3.39 -13.14
N LEU A 205 3.93 -2.27 -13.62
CA LEU A 205 3.35 -0.94 -13.36
C LEU A 205 1.91 -0.85 -13.86
N ASN A 206 1.66 -1.30 -15.10
CA ASN A 206 0.31 -1.30 -15.69
C ASN A 206 -0.66 -2.18 -14.89
N SER A 207 -0.21 -3.30 -14.33
CA SER A 207 -1.04 -4.13 -13.45
C SER A 207 -1.33 -3.45 -12.10
N LEU A 208 -0.30 -2.89 -11.46
CA LEU A 208 -0.45 -2.13 -10.21
C LEU A 208 -1.40 -0.94 -10.40
N ALA A 209 -1.24 -0.20 -11.50
CA ALA A 209 -2.10 0.93 -11.86
C ALA A 209 -3.56 0.48 -12.07
N LEU A 210 -3.76 -0.66 -12.72
CA LEU A 210 -5.09 -1.24 -12.95
C LEU A 210 -5.75 -1.66 -11.64
N GLU A 211 -5.07 -2.45 -10.80
CA GLU A 211 -5.60 -2.85 -9.48
C GLU A 211 -5.96 -1.60 -8.67
N PHE A 212 -5.04 -0.64 -8.58
CA PHE A 212 -5.23 0.60 -7.84
C PHE A 212 -6.42 1.41 -8.35
N ARG A 213 -6.50 1.68 -9.67
CA ARG A 213 -7.60 2.48 -10.24
C ARG A 213 -8.95 1.78 -10.06
N CYS A 214 -9.02 0.46 -10.21
CA CYS A 214 -10.23 -0.29 -9.90
C CYS A 214 -10.61 -0.21 -8.42
N SER A 215 -9.62 -0.25 -7.51
CA SER A 215 -9.85 -0.15 -6.05
C SER A 215 -10.49 1.17 -5.62
N ILE A 216 -10.15 2.28 -6.30
CA ILE A 216 -10.74 3.59 -6.02
C ILE A 216 -12.02 3.86 -6.84
N GLY A 217 -12.54 2.86 -7.55
CA GLY A 217 -13.80 2.94 -8.28
C GLY A 217 -13.70 3.66 -9.63
N ASP A 218 -12.54 3.63 -10.28
CA ASP A 218 -12.38 4.21 -11.61
C ASP A 218 -13.18 3.43 -12.67
N THR A 219 -14.14 4.10 -13.31
CA THR A 219 -15.05 3.48 -14.29
C THR A 219 -14.32 2.84 -15.47
N SER A 220 -13.26 3.44 -16.00
CA SER A 220 -12.54 2.85 -17.15
C SER A 220 -11.89 1.53 -16.75
N CYS A 221 -11.33 1.46 -15.54
CA CYS A 221 -10.76 0.22 -15.03
C CYS A 221 -11.85 -0.85 -14.81
N LEU A 222 -12.95 -0.48 -14.16
CA LEU A 222 -14.05 -1.41 -13.87
C LEU A 222 -14.67 -2.00 -15.14
N VAL A 223 -14.83 -1.19 -16.19
CA VAL A 223 -15.33 -1.64 -17.51
C VAL A 223 -14.34 -2.61 -18.17
N SER A 224 -13.04 -2.31 -18.13
CA SER A 224 -12.01 -3.20 -18.68
C SER A 224 -11.91 -4.52 -17.89
N ALA A 225 -11.97 -4.48 -16.55
CA ALA A 225 -11.99 -5.66 -15.70
C ALA A 225 -13.22 -6.53 -15.95
N SER A 226 -14.41 -5.92 -16.04
CA SER A 226 -15.65 -6.61 -16.41
C SER A 226 -15.54 -7.31 -17.76
N SER A 227 -15.02 -6.61 -18.77
CA SER A 227 -14.86 -7.17 -20.12
C SER A 227 -13.86 -8.34 -20.15
N SER A 228 -12.74 -8.21 -19.45
CA SER A 228 -11.72 -9.25 -19.34
C SER A 228 -12.26 -10.49 -18.60
N PHE A 229 -13.03 -10.28 -17.54
CA PHE A 229 -13.64 -11.34 -16.75
C PHE A 229 -14.71 -12.13 -17.52
N LYS A 230 -15.57 -11.46 -18.29
CA LYS A 230 -16.55 -12.16 -19.15
C LYS A 230 -15.86 -13.11 -20.13
N LYS A 231 -14.73 -12.70 -20.72
CA LYS A 231 -13.91 -13.56 -21.59
C LYS A 231 -13.38 -14.76 -20.82
N PHE A 232 -12.83 -14.53 -19.63
CA PHE A 232 -12.39 -15.60 -18.73
C PHE A 232 -13.52 -16.60 -18.44
N ILE A 233 -14.70 -16.17 -17.99
CA ILE A 233 -15.81 -17.09 -17.69
C ILE A 233 -16.22 -17.88 -18.94
N THR A 234 -16.33 -17.21 -20.09
CA THR A 234 -16.68 -17.86 -21.37
C THR A 234 -15.69 -18.97 -21.73
N GLN A 235 -14.39 -18.74 -21.51
CA GLN A 235 -13.32 -19.63 -21.94
C GLN A 235 -12.92 -20.67 -20.87
N CYS A 236 -13.10 -20.36 -19.59
CA CYS A 236 -12.51 -21.12 -18.48
C CYS A 236 -13.51 -21.74 -17.51
N GLN A 237 -14.80 -21.42 -17.52
CA GLN A 237 -15.73 -21.91 -16.47
C GLN A 237 -15.82 -23.44 -16.36
N TYR A 238 -15.41 -24.18 -17.39
CA TYR A 238 -15.36 -25.65 -17.45
C TYR A 238 -13.93 -26.21 -17.48
N ALA A 239 -12.93 -25.41 -17.11
CA ALA A 239 -11.54 -25.84 -17.13
C ALA A 239 -11.28 -26.97 -16.11
N SER A 240 -10.59 -28.01 -16.56
CA SER A 240 -10.22 -29.21 -15.77
C SER A 240 -8.71 -29.45 -15.69
N GLU A 241 -7.89 -28.51 -16.16
CA GLU A 241 -6.42 -28.60 -16.17
C GLU A 241 -5.77 -27.27 -15.71
N GLY A 242 -6.47 -26.50 -14.88
CA GLY A 242 -6.08 -25.14 -14.49
C GLY A 242 -6.51 -24.07 -15.50
N THR A 243 -6.30 -22.79 -15.19
CA THR A 243 -6.81 -21.67 -16.03
C THR A 243 -5.75 -21.08 -16.95
N GLY A 244 -4.50 -21.51 -16.85
CA GLY A 244 -3.39 -20.94 -17.64
C GLY A 244 -3.58 -20.99 -19.17
N LYS A 245 -4.23 -22.05 -19.71
CA LYS A 245 -4.46 -22.21 -21.16
C LYS A 245 -5.66 -21.41 -21.69
N CYS A 246 -6.68 -21.22 -20.86
CA CYS A 246 -7.94 -20.61 -21.27
C CYS A 246 -8.06 -19.15 -20.82
N ASN A 247 -7.29 -18.71 -19.82
CA ASN A 247 -7.39 -17.36 -19.30
C ASN A 247 -6.60 -16.41 -20.23
N PRO A 248 -7.28 -15.48 -20.91
CA PRO A 248 -6.62 -14.56 -21.82
C PRO A 248 -5.80 -13.49 -21.07
N ALA A 249 -6.00 -13.35 -19.75
CA ALA A 249 -5.22 -12.43 -18.93
C ALA A 249 -3.87 -13.03 -18.56
N SER A 250 -2.82 -12.22 -18.72
CA SER A 250 -1.48 -12.55 -18.23
C SER A 250 -1.49 -12.60 -16.69
N PRO A 251 -0.62 -13.45 -16.08
CA PRO A 251 -0.68 -13.75 -14.65
C PRO A 251 -0.79 -12.53 -13.73
N GLU A 252 -0.03 -11.49 -14.02
CA GLU A 252 0.02 -10.25 -13.23
C GLU A 252 -1.32 -9.52 -13.16
N PHE A 253 -2.26 -9.75 -14.09
CA PHE A 253 -3.57 -9.08 -14.12
C PHE A 253 -4.73 -9.93 -13.58
N ARG A 254 -4.50 -11.21 -13.27
CA ARG A 254 -5.57 -12.19 -12.98
C ARG A 254 -6.35 -11.82 -11.72
N GLU A 255 -5.68 -11.38 -10.67
CA GLU A 255 -6.36 -10.97 -9.44
C GLU A 255 -7.32 -9.80 -9.69
N THR A 256 -6.87 -8.78 -10.44
CA THR A 256 -7.69 -7.63 -10.82
C THR A 256 -8.84 -8.04 -11.74
N GLN A 257 -8.59 -8.92 -12.71
CA GLN A 257 -9.61 -9.49 -13.59
C GLN A 257 -10.70 -10.19 -12.79
N LEU A 258 -10.33 -11.09 -11.88
CA LEU A 258 -11.29 -11.90 -11.14
C LEU A 258 -12.03 -11.10 -10.07
N CYS A 259 -11.32 -10.29 -9.28
CA CYS A 259 -11.92 -9.50 -8.20
C CYS A 259 -12.89 -8.44 -8.73
N TYR A 260 -12.40 -7.50 -9.54
CA TYR A 260 -13.24 -6.40 -10.01
C TYR A 260 -14.18 -6.84 -11.12
N GLY A 261 -13.79 -7.84 -11.91
CA GLY A 261 -14.68 -8.45 -12.89
C GLY A 261 -15.90 -9.13 -12.27
N LEU A 262 -15.72 -9.97 -11.25
CA LEU A 262 -16.84 -10.57 -10.53
C LEU A 262 -17.70 -9.51 -9.85
N ARG A 263 -17.09 -8.49 -9.24
CA ARG A 263 -17.81 -7.37 -8.61
C ARG A 263 -18.76 -6.67 -9.58
N GLN A 264 -18.37 -6.55 -10.85
CA GLN A 264 -19.21 -5.96 -11.90
C GLN A 264 -20.19 -6.96 -12.53
N ASN A 265 -19.98 -8.27 -12.36
CA ASN A 265 -20.74 -9.34 -13.00
C ASN A 265 -21.18 -10.39 -11.97
N GLY A 266 -21.94 -9.97 -10.95
CA GLY A 266 -22.33 -10.85 -9.84
C GLY A 266 -23.12 -12.11 -10.27
N GLY A 267 -23.78 -12.09 -11.43
CA GLY A 267 -24.47 -13.26 -11.99
C GLY A 267 -23.55 -14.45 -12.30
N ASP A 268 -22.25 -14.21 -12.47
CA ASP A 268 -21.26 -15.25 -12.79
C ASP A 268 -20.59 -15.85 -11.53
N PHE A 269 -21.09 -15.52 -10.33
CA PHE A 269 -20.53 -16.02 -9.06
C PHE A 269 -20.44 -17.54 -9.02
N ASN A 270 -21.50 -18.24 -9.45
CA ASN A 270 -21.53 -19.71 -9.42
C ASN A 270 -20.52 -20.34 -10.39
N ALA A 271 -20.23 -19.69 -11.53
CA ALA A 271 -19.23 -20.17 -12.47
C ALA A 271 -17.83 -20.10 -11.85
N LEU A 272 -17.49 -18.97 -11.21
CA LEU A 272 -16.21 -18.82 -10.51
C LEU A 272 -16.11 -19.74 -9.29
N LYS A 273 -17.19 -19.89 -8.52
CA LYS A 273 -17.24 -20.80 -7.38
C LYS A 273 -17.07 -22.26 -7.81
N GLY A 274 -17.65 -22.65 -8.95
CA GLY A 274 -17.49 -23.99 -9.52
C GLY A 274 -16.02 -24.34 -9.79
N LEU A 275 -15.22 -23.38 -10.27
CA LEU A 275 -13.78 -23.56 -10.43
C LEU A 275 -13.04 -23.74 -9.10
N ALA A 276 -13.40 -22.95 -8.08
CA ALA A 276 -12.84 -23.10 -6.73
C ALA A 276 -13.17 -24.49 -6.12
N ASP A 277 -14.43 -24.93 -6.26
CA ASP A 277 -14.87 -26.25 -5.80
C ASP A 277 -14.16 -27.38 -6.56
N TRP A 278 -13.94 -27.22 -7.88
CA TRP A 278 -13.20 -28.18 -8.69
C TRP A 278 -11.76 -28.34 -8.20
N TRP A 279 -11.01 -27.25 -7.98
CA TRP A 279 -9.64 -27.35 -7.47
C TRP A 279 -9.56 -27.98 -6.09
N ARG A 280 -10.48 -27.64 -5.18
CA ARG A 280 -10.54 -28.28 -3.87
C ARG A 280 -10.71 -29.80 -4.00
N ASN A 281 -11.61 -30.23 -4.88
CA ASN A 281 -11.91 -31.65 -5.07
C ASN A 281 -10.84 -32.38 -5.89
N ASN A 282 -9.88 -31.66 -6.50
CA ASN A 282 -8.79 -32.19 -7.31
C ASN A 282 -7.42 -31.65 -6.82
N PRO A 283 -6.98 -32.00 -5.60
CA PRO A 283 -5.82 -31.39 -4.95
C PRO A 283 -4.49 -31.65 -5.68
N THR A 284 -4.38 -32.75 -6.42
CA THR A 284 -3.22 -33.03 -7.27
C THR A 284 -3.10 -31.99 -8.38
N SER A 285 -4.21 -31.65 -9.05
CA SER A 285 -4.25 -30.58 -10.06
C SER A 285 -3.99 -29.19 -9.46
N ASN A 286 -4.52 -28.93 -8.26
CA ASN A 286 -4.31 -27.66 -7.55
C ASN A 286 -2.81 -27.42 -7.21
N SER A 287 -2.07 -28.47 -6.87
CA SER A 287 -0.65 -28.37 -6.49
C SER A 287 0.24 -27.83 -7.60
N TYR A 288 -0.17 -27.93 -8.86
CA TYR A 288 0.56 -27.40 -10.02
C TYR A 288 0.25 -25.93 -10.32
N PHE A 289 -0.84 -25.37 -9.79
CA PHE A 289 -1.31 -24.02 -10.11
C PHE A 289 -1.81 -23.23 -8.87
N PRO A 290 -0.98 -23.08 -7.82
CA PRO A 290 -1.42 -22.42 -6.58
C PRO A 290 -1.84 -20.95 -6.79
N GLN A 291 -1.16 -20.21 -7.68
CA GLN A 291 -1.52 -18.81 -7.94
C GLN A 291 -2.89 -18.63 -8.59
N ASP A 292 -3.30 -19.58 -9.44
CA ASP A 292 -4.62 -19.55 -10.07
C ASP A 292 -5.71 -19.75 -9.02
N SER A 293 -5.50 -20.69 -8.10
CA SER A 293 -6.38 -20.98 -6.96
C SER A 293 -6.53 -19.78 -6.03
N GLU A 294 -5.42 -19.17 -5.64
CA GLU A 294 -5.38 -17.94 -4.83
C GLU A 294 -6.12 -16.79 -5.52
N SER A 295 -5.90 -16.60 -6.82
CA SER A 295 -6.57 -15.55 -7.61
C SER A 295 -8.09 -15.75 -7.68
N ILE A 296 -8.57 -16.99 -7.78
CA ILE A 296 -10.01 -17.29 -7.75
C ILE A 296 -10.60 -17.04 -6.36
N VAL A 297 -9.92 -17.45 -5.28
CA VAL A 297 -10.37 -17.17 -3.91
C VAL A 297 -10.41 -15.67 -3.65
N ARG A 298 -9.41 -14.92 -4.11
CA ARG A 298 -9.40 -13.46 -4.08
C ARG A 298 -10.57 -12.88 -4.89
N GLY A 299 -10.83 -13.42 -6.08
CA GLY A 299 -11.98 -13.07 -6.92
C GLY A 299 -13.32 -13.20 -6.19
N LEU A 300 -13.56 -14.36 -5.58
CA LEU A 300 -14.79 -14.66 -4.82
C LEU A 300 -15.01 -13.70 -3.64
N SER A 301 -13.93 -13.27 -2.98
CA SER A 301 -14.00 -12.30 -1.86
C SER A 301 -14.50 -10.91 -2.27
N CYS A 302 -14.48 -10.60 -3.56
CA CYS A 302 -14.88 -9.30 -4.09
C CYS A 302 -16.35 -9.21 -4.51
N SER A 303 -17.12 -10.29 -4.35
CA SER A 303 -18.57 -10.31 -4.62
C SER A 303 -19.31 -9.30 -3.76
N ASN A 304 -20.36 -8.70 -4.32
CA ASN A 304 -21.28 -7.81 -3.60
C ASN A 304 -22.48 -8.58 -2.99
N ASP A 305 -22.64 -9.88 -3.27
CA ASP A 305 -23.74 -10.68 -2.71
C ASP A 305 -23.38 -11.18 -1.30
N ILE A 306 -23.98 -10.55 -0.30
CA ILE A 306 -23.79 -10.86 1.12
C ILE A 306 -24.15 -12.32 1.44
N THR A 307 -25.15 -12.89 0.77
CA THR A 307 -25.55 -14.29 1.00
C THR A 307 -24.45 -15.23 0.57
N SER A 308 -23.92 -15.02 -0.64
CA SER A 308 -22.77 -15.75 -1.17
C SER A 308 -21.54 -15.59 -0.28
N ILE A 309 -21.24 -14.37 0.19
CA ILE A 309 -20.12 -14.14 1.12
C ILE A 309 -20.32 -14.89 2.44
N ASN A 310 -21.49 -14.85 3.06
CA ASN A 310 -21.77 -15.59 4.30
C ASN A 310 -21.60 -17.11 4.13
N ASN A 311 -22.02 -17.64 2.98
CA ASN A 311 -21.80 -19.05 2.65
C ASN A 311 -20.30 -19.39 2.52
N LEU A 312 -19.50 -18.51 1.91
CA LEU A 312 -18.05 -18.69 1.80
C LEU A 312 -17.33 -18.51 3.14
N ILE A 313 -17.79 -17.60 4.01
CA ILE A 313 -17.31 -17.51 5.40
C ILE A 313 -17.54 -18.85 6.10
N ASN A 314 -18.76 -19.38 6.05
CA ASN A 314 -19.07 -20.68 6.64
C ASN A 314 -18.21 -21.81 6.05
N ALA A 315 -18.04 -21.86 4.73
CA ALA A 315 -17.17 -22.83 4.08
C ALA A 315 -15.73 -22.73 4.58
N THR A 316 -15.22 -21.50 4.76
CA THR A 316 -13.86 -21.26 5.28
C THR A 316 -13.72 -21.75 6.72
N LEU A 317 -14.67 -21.44 7.60
CA LEU A 317 -14.64 -21.87 9.01
C LEU A 317 -14.73 -23.41 9.16
N ASN A 318 -15.27 -24.09 8.15
CA ASN A 318 -15.38 -25.55 8.08
C ASN A 318 -14.32 -26.21 7.19
N TYR A 319 -13.21 -25.52 6.87
CA TYR A 319 -12.08 -26.05 6.09
C TYR A 319 -12.39 -26.40 4.62
N GLN A 320 -13.51 -25.90 4.09
CA GLN A 320 -13.96 -26.14 2.72
C GLN A 320 -13.48 -25.06 1.73
N LEU A 321 -12.81 -24.02 2.21
CA LEU A 321 -12.21 -22.94 1.42
C LEU A 321 -10.93 -22.46 2.11
N SER A 322 -9.98 -21.94 1.33
CA SER A 322 -8.74 -21.38 1.91
C SER A 322 -9.04 -20.30 2.95
N PRO A 323 -8.36 -20.31 4.12
CA PRO A 323 -8.50 -19.26 5.13
C PRO A 323 -8.05 -17.88 4.62
N ASP A 324 -7.29 -17.80 3.53
CA ASP A 324 -6.95 -16.52 2.88
C ASP A 324 -8.18 -15.76 2.38
N PHE A 325 -9.30 -16.47 2.15
CA PHE A 325 -10.57 -15.84 1.88
C PHE A 325 -10.94 -14.78 2.93
N LEU A 326 -10.73 -15.04 4.22
CA LEU A 326 -11.05 -14.08 5.29
C LEU A 326 -10.21 -12.80 5.15
N GLN A 327 -8.91 -12.94 4.90
CA GLN A 327 -8.02 -11.78 4.73
C GLN A 327 -8.40 -10.97 3.50
N ASN A 328 -8.58 -11.64 2.34
CA ASN A 328 -9.02 -11.01 1.10
C ASN A 328 -10.37 -10.30 1.29
N LEU A 329 -11.27 -10.89 2.08
CA LEU A 329 -12.54 -10.28 2.41
C LEU A 329 -12.34 -8.99 3.22
N GLY A 330 -11.49 -9.00 4.25
CA GLY A 330 -11.15 -7.81 5.04
C GLY A 330 -10.43 -6.70 4.26
N ASP A 331 -9.69 -7.06 3.21
CA ASP A 331 -9.05 -6.11 2.30
C ASP A 331 -10.06 -5.37 1.40
N ASN A 332 -11.30 -5.83 1.31
CA ASN A 332 -12.35 -5.21 0.50
C ASN A 332 -13.23 -4.23 1.30
N ASP A 333 -13.58 -3.10 0.68
CA ASP A 333 -14.19 -1.93 1.34
C ASP A 333 -15.55 -2.15 2.02
N ILE A 334 -16.26 -3.24 1.72
CA ILE A 334 -17.66 -3.48 2.16
C ILE A 334 -17.76 -4.57 3.24
N ASN A 335 -16.70 -5.32 3.52
CA ASN A 335 -16.88 -6.60 4.21
C ASN A 335 -16.50 -6.64 5.69
N GLY A 336 -15.89 -5.58 6.25
CA GLY A 336 -15.68 -5.49 7.70
C GLY A 336 -17.01 -5.56 8.48
N THR A 337 -18.04 -4.87 7.97
CA THR A 337 -19.41 -4.94 8.52
C THR A 337 -20.04 -6.31 8.28
N VAL A 338 -19.77 -6.96 7.15
CA VAL A 338 -20.29 -8.31 6.85
C VAL A 338 -19.73 -9.34 7.83
N LEU A 339 -18.43 -9.30 8.11
CA LEU A 339 -17.80 -10.18 9.10
C LEU A 339 -18.37 -9.94 10.51
N TYR A 340 -18.57 -8.69 10.92
CA TYR A 340 -19.20 -8.42 12.22
C TYR A 340 -20.63 -8.96 12.32
N ASN A 341 -21.44 -8.78 11.29
CA ASN A 341 -22.82 -9.28 11.25
C ASN A 341 -22.86 -10.81 11.26
N TYR A 342 -21.94 -11.47 10.55
CA TYR A 342 -21.80 -12.92 10.57
C TYR A 342 -21.39 -13.42 11.96
N LEU A 343 -20.39 -12.80 12.59
CA LEU A 343 -19.96 -13.10 13.97
C LEU A 343 -21.13 -12.97 14.96
N SER A 344 -21.91 -11.90 14.84
CA SER A 344 -23.06 -11.63 15.72
C SER A 344 -24.14 -12.70 15.60
N SER A 345 -24.31 -13.27 14.40
CA SER A 345 -25.31 -14.31 14.13
C SER A 345 -24.80 -15.74 14.35
N ASN A 346 -23.47 -15.95 14.32
CA ASN A 346 -22.83 -17.27 14.32
C ASN A 346 -21.65 -17.33 15.30
N THR A 347 -21.83 -16.76 16.50
CA THR A 347 -20.74 -16.56 17.47
C THR A 347 -19.99 -17.85 17.80
N ALA A 348 -20.72 -18.95 18.04
CA ALA A 348 -20.11 -20.24 18.35
C ALA A 348 -19.23 -20.76 17.19
N SER A 349 -19.69 -20.64 15.94
CA SER A 349 -18.93 -21.09 14.76
C SER A 349 -17.63 -20.33 14.59
N VAL A 350 -17.63 -19.00 14.84
CA VAL A 350 -16.41 -18.18 14.74
C VAL A 350 -15.47 -18.44 15.91
N VAL A 351 -15.98 -18.45 17.14
CA VAL A 351 -15.16 -18.64 18.35
C VAL A 351 -14.53 -20.03 18.41
N ASN A 352 -15.25 -21.07 17.97
CA ASN A 352 -14.73 -22.44 18.01
C ASN A 352 -13.82 -22.78 16.81
N SER A 353 -13.69 -21.89 15.83
CA SER A 353 -12.82 -22.10 14.67
C SER A 353 -11.35 -21.83 15.00
N GLU A 354 -10.43 -22.65 14.47
CA GLU A 354 -9.00 -22.38 14.55
C GLU A 354 -8.60 -21.08 13.83
N PHE A 355 -9.44 -20.61 12.90
CA PHE A 355 -9.24 -19.36 12.18
C PHE A 355 -9.71 -18.11 12.92
N PHE A 356 -10.08 -18.21 14.21
CA PHE A 356 -10.53 -17.07 15.02
C PHE A 356 -9.61 -15.85 14.89
N SER A 357 -8.30 -16.03 15.03
CA SER A 357 -7.34 -14.92 14.91
C SER A 357 -7.39 -14.23 13.55
N LYS A 358 -7.45 -15.02 12.47
CA LYS A 358 -7.52 -14.50 11.09
C LYS A 358 -8.84 -13.78 10.84
N TYR A 359 -9.94 -14.33 11.38
CA TYR A 359 -11.27 -13.74 11.30
C TYR A 359 -11.33 -12.37 11.98
N ILE A 360 -10.90 -12.27 13.23
CA ILE A 360 -10.93 -10.99 13.97
C ILE A 360 -10.03 -9.96 13.29
N ASN A 361 -8.82 -10.34 12.88
CA ASN A 361 -7.93 -9.42 12.16
C ASN A 361 -8.56 -8.91 10.86
N ALA A 362 -9.17 -9.79 10.06
CA ALA A 362 -9.86 -9.42 8.83
C ALA A 362 -11.08 -8.52 9.06
N MET A 363 -11.86 -8.80 10.10
CA MET A 363 -13.02 -7.99 10.48
C MET A 363 -12.61 -6.57 10.83
N THR A 364 -11.50 -6.42 11.55
CA THR A 364 -11.04 -5.13 12.09
C THR A 364 -9.95 -4.43 11.28
N THR A 365 -9.61 -4.92 10.07
CA THR A 365 -8.46 -4.45 9.26
C THR A 365 -8.38 -2.93 9.13
N SER A 366 -9.52 -2.25 8.97
CA SER A 366 -9.60 -0.80 8.74
C SER A 366 -10.50 -0.09 9.73
N TRP A 367 -10.83 -0.72 10.86
CA TRP A 367 -11.73 -0.14 11.85
C TRP A 367 -11.01 0.95 12.65
N GLY A 368 -11.63 2.12 12.75
CA GLY A 368 -11.06 3.29 13.40
C GLY A 368 -12.09 4.32 13.90
N THR A 369 -13.38 4.00 13.87
CA THR A 369 -14.43 4.88 14.43
C THR A 369 -14.78 4.50 15.87
N GLU A 370 -15.38 5.43 16.60
CA GLU A 370 -15.87 5.18 17.96
C GLU A 370 -16.95 4.09 17.98
N ASP A 371 -17.86 4.09 17.00
CA ASP A 371 -18.89 3.05 16.88
C ASP A 371 -18.26 1.67 16.70
N GLN A 372 -17.26 1.52 15.82
CA GLN A 372 -16.55 0.26 15.61
C GLN A 372 -15.81 -0.21 16.86
N LEU A 373 -15.21 0.71 17.62
CA LEU A 373 -14.59 0.41 18.91
C LEU A 373 -15.61 -0.13 19.92
N ASN A 374 -16.79 0.49 19.96
CA ASN A 374 -17.87 0.09 20.83
C ASN A 374 -18.48 -1.26 20.43
N LEU A 375 -18.57 -1.56 19.13
CA LEU A 375 -19.05 -2.87 18.64
C LEU A 375 -18.21 -4.01 19.22
N ILE A 376 -16.88 -3.93 19.16
CA ILE A 376 -16.00 -5.02 19.64
C ILE A 376 -15.89 -5.07 21.18
N LYS A 377 -15.86 -3.91 21.86
CA LYS A 377 -15.77 -3.84 23.33
C LYS A 377 -17.02 -4.38 24.01
N ASN A 378 -18.19 -4.07 23.45
CA ASN A 378 -19.48 -4.43 24.05
C ASN A 378 -20.04 -5.75 23.50
N PHE A 379 -19.31 -6.41 22.60
CA PHE A 379 -19.70 -7.72 22.09
C PHE A 379 -19.77 -8.74 23.23
N LYS A 380 -20.86 -9.50 23.29
CA LYS A 380 -21.07 -10.53 24.33
C LYS A 380 -20.31 -11.80 23.96
N TRP A 381 -19.01 -11.80 24.20
CA TRP A 381 -18.16 -12.97 23.96
C TRP A 381 -18.53 -14.13 24.88
N PRO A 382 -18.55 -15.38 24.40
CA PRO A 382 -18.50 -16.56 25.27
C PRO A 382 -17.13 -16.62 25.98
N THR A 383 -16.91 -17.65 26.81
CA THR A 383 -15.60 -17.82 27.47
C THR A 383 -14.50 -18.00 26.42
N LEU A 384 -13.60 -17.02 26.32
CA LEU A 384 -12.47 -17.04 25.41
C LEU A 384 -11.24 -17.68 26.09
N SER A 385 -10.44 -18.39 25.31
CA SER A 385 -9.09 -18.76 25.74
C SER A 385 -8.19 -17.53 25.90
N ALA A 386 -7.09 -17.66 26.65
CA ALA A 386 -6.12 -16.57 26.82
C ALA A 386 -5.51 -16.10 25.48
N ASN A 387 -5.43 -16.96 24.46
CA ASN A 387 -4.98 -16.56 23.12
C ASN A 387 -6.04 -15.75 22.38
N GLN A 388 -7.29 -16.18 22.43
CA GLN A 388 -8.40 -15.46 21.79
C GLN A 388 -8.64 -14.10 22.45
N GLN A 389 -8.54 -14.01 23.78
CA GLN A 389 -8.63 -12.73 24.49
C GLN A 389 -7.55 -11.75 24.02
N ARG A 390 -6.29 -12.20 23.91
CA ARG A 390 -5.19 -11.36 23.37
C ARG A 390 -5.45 -10.86 21.96
N VAL A 391 -6.09 -11.67 21.10
CA VAL A 391 -6.47 -11.25 19.74
C VAL A 391 -7.51 -10.14 19.80
N VAL A 392 -8.55 -10.28 20.63
CA VAL A 392 -9.60 -9.26 20.80
C VAL A 392 -9.01 -7.98 21.39
N ASP A 393 -8.20 -8.07 22.44
CA ASP A 393 -7.54 -6.92 23.07
C ASP A 393 -6.62 -6.19 22.08
N GLY A 394 -5.87 -6.95 21.27
CA GLY A 394 -5.03 -6.40 20.21
C GLY A 394 -5.84 -5.68 19.13
N ALA A 395 -7.00 -6.20 18.75
CA ALA A 395 -7.91 -5.54 17.82
C ALA A 395 -8.48 -4.25 18.42
N VAL A 396 -8.94 -4.27 19.68
CA VAL A 396 -9.40 -3.09 20.42
C VAL A 396 -8.33 -2.00 20.45
N GLN A 397 -7.08 -2.37 20.74
CA GLN A 397 -5.97 -1.43 20.78
C GLN A 397 -5.68 -0.83 19.39
N LYS A 398 -5.67 -1.64 18.33
CA LYS A 398 -5.47 -1.16 16.95
C LYS A 398 -6.55 -0.15 16.55
N ILE A 399 -7.81 -0.46 16.83
CA ILE A 399 -8.95 0.44 16.53
C ILE A 399 -8.82 1.74 17.30
N SER A 400 -8.50 1.68 18.60
CA SER A 400 -8.29 2.88 19.42
C SER A 400 -7.15 3.75 18.88
N ASN A 401 -6.01 3.14 18.53
CA ASN A 401 -4.87 3.86 17.98
C ASN A 401 -5.20 4.55 16.65
N LEU A 402 -5.92 3.87 15.75
CA LEU A 402 -6.34 4.47 14.49
C LEU A 402 -7.34 5.62 14.71
N LYS A 403 -8.29 5.47 15.64
CA LYS A 403 -9.23 6.53 16.03
C LYS A 403 -8.50 7.79 16.53
N ASP A 404 -7.50 7.61 17.40
CA ASP A 404 -6.72 8.72 17.96
C ASP A 404 -5.85 9.38 16.89
N TRP A 405 -5.27 8.57 15.98
CA TRP A 405 -4.53 9.07 14.83
C TRP A 405 -5.42 9.87 13.86
N LEU A 406 -6.64 9.38 13.57
CA LEU A 406 -7.62 10.09 12.73
C LEU A 406 -8.05 11.42 13.34
N SER A 407 -8.10 11.50 14.67
CA SER A 407 -8.45 12.73 15.42
C SER A 407 -7.31 13.74 15.53
N SER A 408 -6.09 13.34 15.15
CA SER A 408 -4.89 14.18 15.16
C SER A 408 -4.37 14.40 13.73
N ASP A 409 -3.38 13.62 13.30
CA ASP A 409 -2.80 13.66 11.95
C ASP A 409 -3.86 13.56 10.85
N GLY A 410 -4.89 12.75 11.07
CA GLY A 410 -5.97 12.55 10.12
C GLY A 410 -6.76 13.82 9.81
N LEU A 411 -6.86 14.76 10.76
CA LEU A 411 -7.54 16.04 10.55
C LEU A 411 -6.75 16.94 9.58
N THR A 412 -5.42 16.97 9.70
CA THR A 412 -4.55 17.72 8.78
C THR A 412 -4.70 17.18 7.35
N ILE A 413 -4.66 15.85 7.20
CA ILE A 413 -4.84 15.19 5.90
C ILE A 413 -6.24 15.47 5.34
N GLN A 414 -7.28 15.38 6.17
CA GLN A 414 -8.65 15.67 5.76
C GLN A 414 -8.77 17.09 5.19
N ASN A 415 -8.26 18.08 5.92
CA ASN A 415 -8.34 19.48 5.52
C ASN A 415 -7.60 19.71 4.20
N TRP A 416 -6.40 19.15 4.06
CA TRP A 416 -5.63 19.24 2.83
C TRP A 416 -6.38 18.62 1.63
N ILE A 417 -6.91 17.41 1.78
CA ILE A 417 -7.65 16.71 0.72
C ILE A 417 -8.89 17.51 0.28
N ASN A 418 -9.65 18.04 1.23
CA ASN A 418 -10.85 18.83 0.92
C ASN A 418 -10.50 20.12 0.16
N ASN A 419 -9.41 20.78 0.54
CA ASN A 419 -8.93 21.97 -0.17
C ASN A 419 -8.46 21.62 -1.59
N PHE A 420 -7.68 20.53 -1.74
CA PHE A 420 -7.18 20.07 -3.03
C PHE A 420 -8.31 19.70 -4.02
N VAL A 421 -9.40 19.09 -3.54
CA VAL A 421 -10.52 18.68 -4.40
C VAL A 421 -11.43 19.86 -4.76
N SER A 422 -11.43 20.92 -3.94
CA SER A 422 -12.25 22.12 -4.17
C SER A 422 -11.58 23.15 -5.08
N SER A 423 -10.25 23.09 -5.22
CA SER A 423 -9.45 23.89 -6.17
C SER A 423 -9.44 23.26 -7.55
#